data_AF-V5FWL7-F1
#
_entry.id   AF-V5FWL7-F1
#
_cell.length_a   1.000
_cell.length_b   1.000
_cell.length_c   1.000
_cell.angle_alpha   90.00
_cell.angle_beta   90.00
_cell.angle_gamma   90.00
#
_symmetry.space_group_name_H-M   'P 1'
#
loop_
_entity.id
_entity.type
_entity.pdbx_description
1 polymer ?
#
loop_
_entity_poly.entity_id
_entity_poly.type
_entity_poly.pdbx_seq_one_letter_code
_entity_poly.pdbx_strand_id
1 'polypeptide(L)'
;DFCLVVSYNKGLDIFCFDGISKNQLVIQDVKSHSIYKNYICYEKVGGRMTIAKLTNTDGRRQLTEVWFSRIYSPSSLSCMKMWEGVCTFLVNNEVKIIEYESAEITPMDIMKKKTRIKFNFPLVDSQNTQILRNDVIISLCKNDDDVKSDFIEFFILGKNDKYSKKMFNTWEIFRCYTTCIYLYGNTLILGVDVGTVSNPHFF
;
A
#
# COMPACT_ATOMS: atom_id res chain seq x y z
N ASP A 1 18.46 18.81 -0.76
CA ASP A 1 17.40 18.33 0.15
C ASP A 1 17.13 16.86 -0.02
N PHE A 2 17.34 16.12 1.05
CA PHE A 2 17.07 14.70 1.17
C PHE A 2 16.12 14.46 2.33
N CYS A 3 15.17 13.54 2.17
CA CYS A 3 14.27 13.11 3.23
C CYS A 3 14.31 11.58 3.33
N LEU A 4 14.64 11.07 4.51
CA LEU A 4 14.58 9.64 4.82
C LEU A 4 13.38 9.39 5.69
N VAL A 5 12.51 8.47 5.26
CA VAL A 5 11.39 8.00 6.08
C VAL A 5 11.69 6.58 6.55
N VAL A 6 11.67 6.39 7.87
CA VAL A 6 11.87 5.09 8.51
C VAL A 6 10.57 4.70 9.19
N SER A 7 10.02 3.56 8.79
CA SER A 7 8.83 2.99 9.41
C SER A 7 9.20 1.89 10.41
N TYR A 8 8.53 1.88 11.55
CA TYR A 8 8.65 0.85 12.58
C TYR A 8 7.26 0.44 13.07
N ASN A 9 7.17 -0.61 13.90
CA ASN A 9 5.92 -1.29 14.25
C ASN A 9 4.78 -0.39 14.78
N LYS A 10 5.06 0.85 15.23
CA LYS A 10 4.06 1.79 15.76
C LYS A 10 4.32 3.24 15.36
N GLY A 11 5.01 3.50 14.26
CA GLY A 11 5.29 4.88 13.90
C GLY A 11 6.16 5.07 12.68
N LEU A 12 6.39 6.36 12.41
CA LEU A 12 7.17 6.86 11.29
C LEU A 12 8.11 7.96 11.78
N ASP A 13 9.38 7.82 11.47
CA ASP A 13 10.38 8.87 11.63
C ASP A 13 10.71 9.46 10.26
N ILE A 14 10.63 10.79 10.14
CA ILE A 14 10.96 11.53 8.92
C ILE A 14 12.15 12.42 9.22
N PHE A 15 13.32 12.03 8.71
CA PHE A 15 14.55 12.79 8.82
C PHE A 15 14.69 13.68 7.59
N CYS A 16 14.72 14.99 7.80
CA CYS A 16 14.92 15.98 6.76
C CYS A 16 16.34 16.53 6.84
N PHE A 17 17.06 16.49 5.72
CA PHE A 17 18.41 17.00 5.57
C PHE A 17 18.47 17.99 4.40
N ASP A 18 18.79 19.25 4.69
CA ASP A 18 18.99 20.30 3.67
C ASP A 18 20.49 20.54 3.37
N GLY A 19 21.39 19.83 4.07
CA GLY A 19 22.85 19.98 3.97
C GLY A 19 23.47 20.87 5.05
N ILE A 20 22.66 21.61 5.82
CA ILE A 20 23.10 22.55 6.87
C ILE A 20 22.42 22.21 8.21
N SER A 21 21.12 21.95 8.18
CA SER A 21 20.26 21.65 9.31
C SER A 21 19.69 20.23 9.22
N LYS A 22 19.45 19.63 10.39
CA LYS A 22 18.73 18.36 10.54
C LYS A 22 17.46 18.62 11.31
N ASN A 23 16.33 18.22 10.74
CA ASN A 23 15.05 18.18 11.44
C ASN A 23 14.51 16.75 11.45
N GLN A 24 13.87 16.35 12.54
CA GLN A 24 13.19 15.07 12.67
C GLN A 24 11.73 15.30 13.04
N LEU A 25 10.84 14.69 12.26
CA LEU A 25 9.41 14.64 12.55
C LEU A 25 9.04 13.21 12.92
N VAL A 26 8.23 13.04 13.96
CA VAL A 26 7.82 11.72 14.46
C VAL A 26 6.29 11.64 14.41
N ILE A 27 5.78 10.59 13.78
CA ILE A 27 4.35 10.24 13.80
C ILE A 27 4.19 8.94 14.57
N GLN A 28 3.58 9.02 15.76
CA GLN A 28 3.32 7.86 16.62
C GLN A 28 1.98 7.19 16.27
N ASP A 29 1.86 5.94 16.72
CA ASP A 29 0.71 5.05 16.60
C ASP A 29 0.27 4.77 15.16
N VAL A 30 1.23 4.69 14.25
CA VAL A 30 0.97 4.39 12.83
C VAL A 30 0.87 2.87 12.65
N LYS A 31 -0.26 2.42 12.09
CA LYS A 31 -0.54 1.02 11.75
C LYS A 31 -0.11 0.69 10.31
N SER A 32 -0.37 1.60 9.38
CA SER A 32 -0.03 1.42 7.97
C SER A 32 0.23 2.79 7.33
N HIS A 33 1.00 2.81 6.23
CA HIS A 33 1.34 4.06 5.56
C HIS A 33 1.65 3.88 4.06
N SER A 34 1.60 4.98 3.33
CA SER A 34 2.08 5.09 1.96
C SER A 34 2.64 6.48 1.71
N ILE A 35 3.71 6.58 0.92
CA ILE A 35 4.45 7.82 0.67
C ILE A 35 4.56 8.02 -0.84
N TYR A 36 4.36 9.25 -1.29
CA TYR A 36 4.64 9.65 -2.66
C TYR A 36 5.09 11.11 -2.70
N LYS A 37 6.30 11.34 -3.25
CA LYS A 37 6.96 12.66 -3.23
C LYS A 37 7.01 13.23 -1.81
N ASN A 38 6.43 14.41 -1.60
CA ASN A 38 6.37 15.09 -0.30
C ASN A 38 5.04 14.86 0.44
N TYR A 39 4.24 13.88 0.03
CA TYR A 39 3.00 13.52 0.71
C TYR A 39 3.13 12.18 1.42
N ILE A 40 2.45 12.07 2.55
CA ILE A 40 2.35 10.85 3.32
C ILE A 40 0.91 10.59 3.72
N CYS A 41 0.42 9.39 3.43
CA CYS A 41 -0.83 8.87 3.92
C CYS A 41 -0.54 7.83 4.99
N TYR A 42 -1.24 7.91 6.12
CA TYR A 42 -1.04 6.97 7.22
C TYR A 42 -2.36 6.69 7.96
N GLU A 43 -2.46 5.47 8.48
CA GLU A 43 -3.54 5.00 9.36
C GLU A 43 -3.00 5.00 10.78
N LYS A 44 -3.69 5.67 11.70
CA LYS A 44 -3.41 5.55 13.14
C LYS A 44 -4.21 4.42 13.77
N VAL A 45 -3.71 3.91 14.91
CA VAL A 45 -4.51 3.09 15.84
C VAL A 45 -5.83 3.81 16.15
N GLY A 46 -6.95 3.10 16.01
CA GLY A 46 -8.30 3.69 16.07
C GLY A 46 -8.89 4.09 14.71
N GLY A 47 -8.21 3.78 13.60
CA GLY A 47 -8.77 3.84 12.24
C GLY A 47 -8.81 5.24 11.62
N ARG A 48 -8.11 6.24 12.20
CA ARG A 48 -7.98 7.57 11.58
C ARG A 48 -6.98 7.49 10.44
N MET A 49 -7.45 7.80 9.24
CA MET A 49 -6.66 7.99 8.04
C MET A 49 -6.31 9.46 7.91
N THR A 50 -5.06 9.79 7.65
CA THR A 50 -4.61 11.15 7.41
C THR A 50 -3.71 11.19 6.18
N ILE A 51 -3.87 12.21 5.33
CA ILE A 51 -2.91 12.62 4.31
C ILE A 51 -2.29 13.93 4.79
N ALA A 52 -0.96 13.95 4.89
CA ALA A 52 -0.19 15.12 5.25
C ALA A 52 0.83 15.46 4.15
N LYS A 53 1.12 16.75 4.00
CA LYS A 53 2.13 17.28 3.08
C LYS A 53 3.32 17.79 3.88
N LEU A 54 4.50 17.34 3.50
CA LEU A 54 5.76 17.89 3.99
C LEU A 54 6.00 19.23 3.28
N THR A 55 5.89 20.31 4.04
CA THR A 55 6.11 21.69 3.62
C THR A 55 7.41 22.22 4.22
N ASN A 56 7.97 23.27 3.62
CA ASN A 56 9.07 24.03 4.19
C ASN A 56 8.55 25.43 4.50
N THR A 57 8.62 25.83 5.76
CA THR A 57 8.13 27.13 6.23
C THR A 57 9.22 27.70 7.12
N ASP A 58 9.74 28.88 6.73
CA ASP A 58 10.81 29.58 7.46
C ASP A 58 12.08 28.72 7.69
N GLY A 59 12.46 27.91 6.70
CA GLY A 59 13.63 27.03 6.78
C GLY A 59 13.44 25.79 7.65
N ARG A 60 12.25 25.57 8.21
CA ARG A 60 11.90 24.35 8.96
C ARG A 60 10.89 23.52 8.17
N ARG A 61 11.20 22.23 8.06
CA ARG A 61 10.27 21.23 7.50
C ARG A 61 9.17 20.91 8.51
N GLN A 62 7.92 20.93 8.07
CA GLN A 62 6.77 20.56 8.89
C GLN A 62 5.76 19.73 8.09
N LEU A 63 4.96 18.93 8.79
CA LEU A 63 3.86 18.18 8.20
C LEU A 63 2.55 18.95 8.40
N THR A 64 1.90 19.30 7.30
CA THR A 64 0.58 19.94 7.30
C THR A 64 -0.48 18.90 6.93
N GLU A 65 -1.50 18.72 7.77
CA GLU A 65 -2.64 17.85 7.42
C GLU A 65 -3.40 18.46 6.24
N VAL A 66 -3.57 17.68 5.18
CA VAL A 66 -4.32 18.05 3.97
C VAL A 66 -5.72 17.46 4.02
N TRP A 67 -5.81 16.21 4.49
CA TRP A 67 -7.06 15.47 4.51
C TRP A 67 -7.07 14.45 5.64
N PHE A 68 -8.24 14.18 6.21
CA PHE A 68 -8.41 13.06 7.12
C PHE A 68 -9.79 12.42 7.01
N SER A 69 -9.88 11.17 7.40
CA SER A 69 -11.15 10.48 7.61
C SER A 69 -10.99 9.38 8.65
N ARG A 70 -12.08 8.74 9.04
CA ARG A 70 -12.05 7.62 9.99
C ARG A 70 -12.77 6.41 9.42
N ILE A 71 -12.11 5.26 9.51
CA ILE A 71 -12.66 3.95 9.18
C ILE A 71 -13.05 3.30 10.50
N TYR A 72 -14.36 3.08 10.69
CA TYR A 72 -14.91 2.47 11.90
C TYR A 72 -15.20 0.98 11.70
N SER A 73 -15.02 0.19 12.74
CA SER A 73 -15.48 -1.21 12.79
C SER A 73 -16.98 -1.31 12.44
N PRO A 74 -17.40 -2.30 11.63
CA PRO A 74 -16.67 -3.49 11.16
C PRO A 74 -15.82 -3.25 9.90
N SER A 75 -15.71 -2.01 9.41
CA SER A 75 -14.85 -1.71 8.27
C SER A 75 -13.38 -1.72 8.69
N SER A 76 -12.53 -2.26 7.82
CA SER A 76 -11.10 -2.33 8.03
C SER A 76 -10.35 -1.91 6.76
N LEU A 77 -9.23 -1.21 6.94
CA LEU A 77 -8.32 -0.92 5.85
C LEU A 77 -7.45 -2.14 5.59
N SER A 78 -7.51 -2.68 4.38
CA SER A 78 -6.67 -3.79 3.93
C SER A 78 -5.35 -3.28 3.34
N CYS A 79 -5.38 -2.24 2.52
CA CYS A 79 -4.18 -1.67 1.91
C CYS A 79 -4.43 -0.23 1.47
N MET A 80 -3.37 0.57 1.40
CA MET A 80 -3.40 1.90 0.80
C MET A 80 -2.18 2.14 -0.09
N LYS A 81 -2.36 2.95 -1.13
CA LYS A 81 -1.26 3.38 -1.99
C LYS A 81 -1.44 4.82 -2.46
N MET A 82 -0.40 5.63 -2.30
CA MET A 82 -0.29 6.93 -2.96
C MET A 82 0.45 6.80 -4.28
N TRP A 83 -0.10 7.42 -5.32
CA TRP A 83 0.55 7.55 -6.63
C TRP A 83 -0.07 8.70 -7.42
N GLU A 84 0.76 9.60 -7.95
CA GLU A 84 0.37 10.69 -8.86
C GLU A 84 -0.88 11.47 -8.42
N GLY A 85 -0.84 12.05 -7.22
CA GLY A 85 -1.92 12.90 -6.72
C GLY A 85 -3.18 12.15 -6.25
N VAL A 86 -3.21 10.82 -6.34
CA VAL A 86 -4.33 9.98 -5.89
C VAL A 86 -3.86 9.05 -4.78
N CYS A 87 -4.64 8.99 -3.69
CA CYS A 87 -4.48 7.95 -2.69
C CYS A 87 -5.63 6.96 -2.82
N THR A 88 -5.29 5.70 -3.10
CA THR A 88 -6.22 4.59 -3.27
C THR A 88 -6.24 3.75 -2.01
N PHE A 89 -7.43 3.45 -1.51
CA PHE A 89 -7.69 2.64 -0.34
C PHE A 89 -8.48 1.40 -0.73
N LEU A 90 -8.10 0.24 -0.19
CA LEU A 90 -8.93 -0.95 -0.19
C LEU A 90 -9.52 -1.09 1.22
N VAL A 91 -10.79 -0.75 1.37
CA VAL A 91 -11.53 -0.84 2.64
C VAL A 91 -12.49 -2.01 2.55
N ASN A 92 -12.24 -3.07 3.32
CA ASN A 92 -12.83 -4.39 3.08
C ASN A 92 -12.66 -4.77 1.59
N ASN A 93 -13.76 -4.86 0.84
CA ASN A 93 -13.75 -5.17 -0.58
C ASN A 93 -14.08 -3.98 -1.50
N GLU A 94 -14.13 -2.76 -0.95
CA GLU A 94 -14.38 -1.54 -1.72
C GLU A 94 -13.08 -0.78 -1.97
N VAL A 95 -12.83 -0.48 -3.25
CA VAL A 95 -11.78 0.45 -3.65
C VAL A 95 -12.32 1.85 -3.55
N LYS A 96 -11.68 2.68 -2.73
CA LYS A 96 -11.98 4.09 -2.55
C LYS A 96 -10.77 4.93 -2.95
N ILE A 97 -11.02 6.16 -3.40
CA ILE A 97 -9.97 7.09 -3.81
C ILE A 97 -10.18 8.46 -3.21
N ILE A 98 -9.08 9.18 -3.02
CA ILE A 98 -9.06 10.61 -2.73
C ILE A 98 -7.99 11.27 -3.60
N GLU A 99 -8.36 12.36 -4.27
CA GLU A 99 -7.48 13.15 -5.14
C GLU A 99 -6.86 14.27 -4.30
N TYR A 100 -5.67 14.04 -3.74
CA TYR A 100 -5.04 14.92 -2.75
C TYR A 100 -4.18 16.05 -3.33
N GLU A 101 -3.85 15.99 -4.61
CA GLU A 101 -3.21 17.12 -5.33
C GLU A 101 -4.23 18.03 -6.01
N SER A 102 -5.53 17.79 -5.83
CA SER A 102 -6.58 18.71 -6.30
C SER A 102 -6.47 20.06 -5.57
N ALA A 103 -6.64 21.16 -6.30
CA ALA A 103 -6.59 22.51 -5.74
C ALA A 103 -7.66 22.77 -4.66
N GLU A 104 -8.70 21.95 -4.63
CA GLU A 104 -9.88 22.13 -3.78
C GLU A 104 -10.03 21.05 -2.71
N ILE A 105 -9.04 20.17 -2.50
CA ILE A 105 -9.20 19.14 -1.47
C ILE A 105 -9.39 19.78 -0.10
N THR A 106 -10.52 19.48 0.53
CA THR A 106 -10.80 19.90 1.90
C THR A 106 -10.63 18.73 2.86
N PRO A 107 -10.26 18.98 4.13
CA PRO A 107 -10.22 17.92 5.14
C PRO A 107 -11.54 17.16 5.33
N MET A 108 -12.66 17.73 4.87
CA MET A 108 -14.00 17.17 5.00
C MET A 108 -14.45 16.37 3.78
N ASP A 109 -13.61 16.29 2.73
CA ASP A 109 -13.99 15.60 1.51
C ASP A 109 -14.20 14.11 1.75
N ILE A 110 -15.28 13.59 1.17
CA ILE A 110 -15.63 12.18 1.30
C ILE A 110 -14.79 11.36 0.31
N MET A 111 -14.19 10.27 0.78
CA MET A 111 -13.55 9.29 -0.09
C MET A 111 -14.53 8.80 -1.17
N LYS A 112 -14.17 8.95 -2.45
CA LYS A 112 -15.01 8.52 -3.56
C LYS A 112 -14.91 7.01 -3.74
N LYS A 113 -16.05 6.33 -3.90
CA LYS A 113 -16.05 4.91 -4.28
C LYS A 113 -15.64 4.77 -5.75
N LYS A 114 -14.61 3.97 -6.03
CA LYS A 114 -14.14 3.66 -7.38
C LYS A 114 -14.76 2.38 -7.91
N THR A 115 -14.64 1.28 -7.14
CA THR A 115 -15.29 0.01 -7.48
C THR A 115 -15.41 -0.94 -6.29
N ARG A 116 -16.23 -1.98 -6.39
CA ARG A 116 -16.28 -3.09 -5.42
C ARG A 116 -15.75 -4.38 -6.03
N ILE A 117 -14.72 -4.96 -5.40
CA ILE A 117 -14.06 -6.17 -5.88
C ILE A 117 -14.63 -7.40 -5.20
N LYS A 118 -14.75 -8.49 -5.95
CA LYS A 118 -15.11 -9.82 -5.43
C LYS A 118 -13.85 -10.69 -5.38
N PHE A 119 -13.27 -10.77 -4.20
CA PHE A 119 -12.21 -11.73 -3.89
C PHE A 119 -12.79 -13.14 -3.81
N ASN A 120 -12.01 -14.14 -4.21
CA ASN A 120 -12.41 -15.53 -4.04
C ASN A 120 -12.23 -15.99 -2.59
N PHE A 121 -11.37 -15.31 -1.83
CA PHE A 121 -11.08 -15.60 -0.43
C PHE A 121 -11.29 -14.36 0.44
N PRO A 122 -11.59 -14.53 1.74
CA PRO A 122 -11.70 -13.40 2.66
C PRO A 122 -10.36 -12.64 2.74
N LEU A 123 -10.41 -11.32 2.84
CA LEU A 123 -9.24 -10.50 3.13
C LEU A 123 -8.94 -10.63 4.62
N VAL A 124 -8.09 -11.58 5.00
CA VAL A 124 -7.84 -11.89 6.42
C VAL A 124 -6.77 -10.99 7.04
N ASP A 125 -5.83 -10.44 6.28
CA ASP A 125 -4.84 -9.48 6.82
C ASP A 125 -4.18 -8.62 5.73
N SER A 126 -3.80 -7.40 6.10
CA SER A 126 -3.27 -6.35 5.21
C SER A 126 -1.94 -6.68 4.51
N GLN A 127 -1.23 -7.73 4.96
CA GLN A 127 0.12 -8.02 4.47
C GLN A 127 0.14 -8.69 3.09
N ASN A 128 -0.97 -9.30 2.68
CA ASN A 128 -1.03 -10.11 1.47
C ASN A 128 -1.68 -9.39 0.27
N THR A 129 -2.19 -8.18 0.45
CA THR A 129 -2.85 -7.41 -0.60
C THR A 129 -2.12 -6.11 -0.87
N GLN A 130 -1.84 -5.83 -2.15
CA GLN A 130 -1.12 -4.64 -2.58
C GLN A 130 -1.87 -3.91 -3.68
N ILE A 131 -1.85 -2.57 -3.62
CA ILE A 131 -2.31 -1.70 -4.69
C ILE A 131 -1.09 -1.16 -5.44
N LEU A 132 -1.10 -1.30 -6.75
CA LEU A 132 -0.06 -0.83 -7.67
C LEU A 132 -0.67 0.20 -8.63
N ARG A 133 0.00 1.36 -8.80
CA ARG A 133 -0.33 2.42 -9.78
C ARG A 133 -1.81 2.88 -9.85
N ASN A 134 -2.54 2.74 -8.74
CA ASN A 134 -3.97 3.10 -8.55
C ASN A 134 -5.01 2.20 -9.23
N ASP A 135 -4.61 1.30 -10.13
CA ASP A 135 -5.52 0.52 -10.95
C ASP A 135 -5.20 -0.98 -10.97
N VAL A 136 -4.12 -1.42 -10.35
CA VAL A 136 -3.80 -2.84 -10.21
C VAL A 136 -3.86 -3.24 -8.75
N ILE A 137 -4.59 -4.31 -8.45
CA ILE A 137 -4.63 -4.89 -7.11
C ILE A 137 -4.19 -6.34 -7.21
N ILE A 138 -3.26 -6.73 -6.34
CA ILE A 138 -2.76 -8.09 -6.22
C ILE A 138 -3.07 -8.58 -4.83
N SER A 139 -3.68 -9.76 -4.73
CA SER A 139 -3.93 -10.42 -3.44
C SER A 139 -3.35 -11.82 -3.46
N LEU A 140 -2.51 -12.11 -2.47
CA LEU A 140 -1.97 -13.42 -2.19
C LEU A 140 -2.88 -14.15 -1.21
N CYS A 141 -3.31 -15.35 -1.57
CA CYS A 141 -4.08 -16.22 -0.70
C CYS A 141 -3.20 -17.43 -0.38
N LYS A 142 -2.71 -17.49 0.85
CA LYS A 142 -2.00 -18.65 1.37
C LYS A 142 -3.02 -19.65 1.89
N ASN A 143 -2.86 -20.91 1.54
CA ASN A 143 -3.66 -21.97 2.12
C ASN A 143 -2.78 -22.76 3.07
N ASP A 144 -3.16 -22.80 4.35
CA ASP A 144 -2.39 -23.50 5.37
C ASP A 144 -2.57 -25.03 5.30
N ASP A 145 -3.53 -25.52 4.50
CA ASP A 145 -3.70 -26.93 4.19
C ASP A 145 -2.82 -27.31 2.98
N ASP A 146 -1.78 -28.13 3.23
CA ASP A 146 -0.73 -28.65 2.32
C ASP A 146 -1.18 -29.21 0.95
N VAL A 147 -2.48 -29.27 0.67
CA VAL A 147 -3.06 -29.90 -0.53
C VAL A 147 -3.58 -28.86 -1.54
N LYS A 148 -3.72 -27.59 -1.16
CA LYS A 148 -4.32 -26.56 -2.03
C LYS A 148 -3.35 -25.41 -2.26
N SER A 149 -2.80 -25.37 -3.46
CA SER A 149 -2.02 -24.29 -4.08
C SER A 149 -2.29 -22.89 -3.52
N ASP A 150 -1.24 -22.14 -3.20
CA ASP A 150 -1.36 -20.69 -3.01
C ASP A 150 -1.94 -20.06 -4.28
N PHE A 151 -2.82 -19.06 -4.11
CA PHE A 151 -3.44 -18.36 -5.23
C PHE A 151 -3.01 -16.90 -5.29
N ILE A 152 -2.79 -16.42 -6.50
CA ILE A 152 -2.59 -15.01 -6.79
C ILE A 152 -3.84 -14.51 -7.52
N GLU A 153 -4.57 -13.60 -6.90
CA GLU A 153 -5.65 -12.88 -7.55
C GLU A 153 -5.13 -11.53 -8.06
N PHE A 154 -5.21 -11.33 -9.37
CA PHE A 154 -4.81 -10.11 -10.05
C PHE A 154 -6.04 -9.37 -10.57
N PHE A 155 -6.18 -8.11 -10.19
CA PHE A 155 -7.30 -7.25 -10.57
C PHE A 155 -6.79 -6.03 -11.31
N ILE A 156 -7.40 -5.71 -12.46
CA ILE A 156 -7.20 -4.45 -13.19
C ILE A 156 -8.49 -3.65 -13.10
N LEU A 157 -8.44 -2.49 -12.46
CA LEU A 157 -9.58 -1.60 -12.26
C LEU A 157 -9.84 -0.82 -13.55
N GLY A 158 -11.05 -0.93 -14.07
CA GLY A 158 -11.54 -0.18 -15.22
C GLY A 158 -12.35 1.06 -14.83
N LYS A 159 -13.00 1.65 -15.83
CA LYS A 159 -13.96 2.74 -15.63
C LYS A 159 -15.34 2.20 -15.24
N ASN A 160 -16.18 3.04 -14.65
CA ASN A 160 -17.60 2.77 -14.37
C ASN A 160 -17.84 1.52 -13.51
N ASP A 161 -17.14 1.40 -12.37
CA ASP A 161 -17.28 0.28 -11.42
C ASP A 161 -16.99 -1.10 -12.04
N LYS A 162 -16.15 -1.15 -13.07
CA LYS A 162 -15.72 -2.41 -13.71
C LYS A 162 -14.30 -2.77 -13.30
N TYR A 163 -14.00 -4.06 -13.28
CA TYR A 163 -12.63 -4.56 -13.18
C TYR A 163 -12.50 -5.88 -13.94
N SER A 164 -11.28 -6.17 -14.39
CA SER A 164 -10.89 -7.48 -14.91
C SER A 164 -10.20 -8.26 -13.81
N LYS A 165 -10.45 -9.57 -13.75
CA LYS A 165 -9.86 -10.48 -12.77
C LYS A 165 -9.16 -11.63 -13.48
N LYS A 166 -7.94 -11.93 -13.06
CA LYS A 166 -7.26 -13.16 -13.42
C LYS A 166 -6.75 -13.82 -12.14
N MET A 167 -6.96 -15.13 -12.04
CA MET A 167 -6.45 -15.93 -10.92
C MET A 167 -5.39 -16.86 -11.47
N PHE A 168 -4.35 -17.03 -10.69
CA PHE A 168 -3.30 -17.99 -10.97
C PHE A 168 -3.12 -18.84 -9.71
N ASN A 169 -2.94 -20.14 -9.88
CA ASN A 169 -2.37 -20.93 -8.80
C ASN A 169 -0.84 -20.82 -8.89
N THR A 170 -0.14 -20.87 -7.76
CA THR A 170 1.32 -20.81 -7.76
C THR A 170 1.90 -21.95 -8.58
N TRP A 171 1.36 -23.17 -8.48
CA TRP A 171 1.78 -24.35 -9.23
C TRP A 171 1.82 -24.21 -10.77
N GLU A 172 0.94 -23.39 -11.36
CA GLU A 172 0.80 -23.14 -12.80
C GLU A 172 1.88 -22.19 -13.31
N ILE A 173 2.45 -21.36 -12.44
CA ILE A 173 3.48 -20.39 -12.82
C ILE A 173 4.85 -20.78 -12.25
N PHE A 174 4.89 -21.32 -11.04
CA PHE A 174 6.10 -21.60 -10.27
C PHE A 174 5.88 -22.82 -9.36
N ARG A 175 6.76 -23.82 -9.44
CA ARG A 175 6.84 -24.91 -8.44
C ARG A 175 7.41 -24.41 -7.08
N CYS A 176 7.19 -23.14 -6.75
CA CYS A 176 7.94 -22.35 -5.77
C CYS A 176 7.01 -21.34 -5.09
N TYR A 177 7.27 -21.02 -3.81
CA TYR A 177 6.49 -20.05 -3.03
C TYR A 177 6.83 -18.61 -3.44
N THR A 178 5.85 -17.73 -3.62
CA THR A 178 6.12 -16.31 -3.89
C THR A 178 6.60 -15.60 -2.62
N THR A 179 7.79 -15.00 -2.64
CA THR A 179 8.40 -14.27 -1.51
C THR A 179 8.20 -12.77 -1.58
N CYS A 180 8.17 -12.18 -2.79
CA CYS A 180 7.91 -10.76 -2.97
C CYS A 180 7.26 -10.46 -4.33
N ILE A 181 6.61 -9.30 -4.42
CA ILE A 181 5.96 -8.82 -5.64
C ILE A 181 6.35 -7.36 -5.85
N TYR A 182 6.80 -7.01 -7.05
CA TYR A 182 7.21 -5.66 -7.41
C TYR A 182 6.75 -5.31 -8.83
N LEU A 183 6.49 -4.03 -9.11
CA LEU A 183 6.11 -3.57 -10.44
C LEU A 183 7.13 -2.53 -10.92
N TYR A 184 7.91 -2.88 -11.94
CA TYR A 184 8.89 -2.02 -12.57
C TYR A 184 8.41 -1.62 -13.97
N GLY A 185 8.05 -0.36 -14.17
CA GLY A 185 7.40 0.01 -15.43
C GLY A 185 6.07 -0.76 -15.57
N ASN A 186 5.80 -1.26 -16.78
CA ASN A 186 4.63 -2.12 -17.02
C ASN A 186 4.93 -3.61 -16.74
N THR A 187 6.07 -3.93 -16.11
CA THR A 187 6.53 -5.29 -15.84
C THR A 187 6.26 -5.67 -14.39
N LEU A 188 5.50 -6.74 -14.17
CA LEU A 188 5.33 -7.37 -12.86
C LEU A 188 6.48 -8.33 -12.62
N ILE A 189 7.23 -8.10 -11.55
CA ILE A 189 8.30 -8.94 -11.04
C ILE A 189 7.76 -9.71 -9.85
N LEU A 190 7.83 -11.03 -9.91
CA LEU A 190 7.49 -11.93 -8.82
C LEU A 190 8.79 -12.57 -8.33
N GLY A 191 9.19 -12.28 -7.10
CA GLY A 191 10.26 -13.00 -6.42
C GLY A 191 9.68 -14.28 -5.83
N VAL A 192 10.32 -15.41 -6.11
CA VAL A 192 9.90 -16.73 -5.64
C VAL A 192 11.05 -17.43 -4.93
N ASP A 193 10.74 -18.21 -3.90
CA ASP A 193 11.69 -19.08 -3.20
C ASP A 193 11.94 -20.33 -4.04
N VAL A 194 13.17 -20.48 -4.53
CA VAL A 194 13.58 -21.65 -5.34
C VAL A 194 14.10 -22.81 -4.47
N GLY A 195 14.02 -22.69 -3.15
CA GLY A 195 14.60 -23.62 -2.19
C GLY A 195 16.10 -23.41 -1.96
N THR A 196 16.66 -24.11 -0.98
CA THR A 196 18.12 -24.11 -0.74
C THR A 196 18.86 -24.73 -1.91
N VAL A 197 19.68 -23.94 -2.60
CA VAL A 197 20.71 -24.44 -3.50
C VAL A 197 21.80 -25.09 -2.67
N SER A 198 21.65 -26.38 -2.33
CA SER A 198 22.79 -27.18 -1.90
C SER A 198 23.67 -27.38 -3.14
N ASN A 199 24.81 -26.69 -3.20
CA ASN A 199 25.83 -26.94 -4.22
C ASN A 199 26.26 -28.42 -4.11
N PRO A 200 25.89 -29.32 -5.04
CA PRO A 200 26.42 -30.66 -5.01
C PRO A 200 27.80 -30.61 -5.65
N HIS A 201 28.81 -31.04 -4.89
CA HIS A 201 30.20 -31.26 -5.29
C HIS A 201 31.17 -30.07 -5.20
N PHE A 202 31.93 -30.06 -4.11
CA PHE A 202 33.39 -30.14 -4.19
C PHE A 202 33.84 -31.33 -3.33
N PHE A 203 34.09 -32.47 -3.97
CA PHE A 203 35.05 -33.47 -3.51
C PHE A 203 36.39 -33.16 -4.18
#